data_AF-A0A6G3STS6-F1
#
_entry.id   AF-A0A6G3STS6-F1
#
_cell.length_a   1.000
_cell.length_b   1.000
_cell.length_c   1.000
_cell.angle_alpha   90.00
_cell.angle_beta   90.00
_cell.angle_gamma   90.00
#
_symmetry.space_group_name_H-M   'P 1'
#
loop_
_entity.id
_entity.type
_entity.pdbx_description
1 polymer ?
#
loop_
_entity_poly.entity_id
_entity_poly.type
_entity_poly.pdbx_seq_one_letter_code
_entity_poly.pdbx_strand_id
1 'polypeptide(L)'
;VLLHADPVPYRTGANVGVDADHILAVADGVVLPCTGSDAAREAVLGPFAGRGGVRAANFGIVTGMGGSPRTLERDAAHAASLGADELRLYHAGLASGPDLETVAAALSRLG
;
A
#
# COMPACT_ATOMS: atom_id res chain seq x y z
N VAL A 1 9.78 4.75 -23.33
CA VAL A 1 9.14 4.10 -22.16
C VAL A 1 7.72 3.78 -22.56
N LEU A 2 7.29 2.53 -22.41
CA LEU A 2 5.92 2.09 -22.66
C LEU A 2 5.26 1.81 -21.30
N LEU A 3 4.00 2.19 -21.15
CA LEU A 3 3.26 2.08 -19.89
C LEU A 3 2.07 1.14 -20.07
N HIS A 4 1.76 0.37 -19.02
CA HIS A 4 0.46 -0.26 -18.89
C HIS A 4 -0.58 0.84 -18.68
N ALA A 5 -1.62 0.90 -19.52
CA ALA A 5 -2.66 1.91 -19.44
C ALA A 5 -4.03 1.33 -19.81
N ASP A 6 -5.03 1.60 -18.98
CA ASP A 6 -6.46 1.54 -19.31
C ASP A 6 -7.05 2.89 -18.84
N PRO A 7 -7.81 3.60 -19.67
CA PRO A 7 -8.31 4.94 -19.34
C PRO A 7 -9.37 4.95 -18.24
N VAL A 8 -9.85 3.77 -17.83
CA VAL A 8 -10.89 3.61 -16.84
C VAL A 8 -10.26 3.24 -15.49
N PRO A 9 -10.24 4.14 -14.49
CA PRO A 9 -9.53 3.91 -13.23
C PRO A 9 -9.98 2.64 -12.51
N TYR A 10 -11.27 2.29 -12.59
CA TYR A 10 -11.82 1.08 -11.98
C TYR A 10 -11.47 -0.22 -12.75
N ARG A 11 -10.70 -0.16 -13.83
CA ARG A 11 -10.18 -1.35 -14.55
C ARG A 11 -8.69 -1.60 -14.29
N THR A 12 -8.05 -0.70 -13.56
CA THR A 12 -6.63 -0.77 -13.23
C THR A 12 -6.42 -0.88 -11.73
N GLY A 13 -5.48 -1.72 -11.31
CA GLY A 13 -5.15 -1.93 -9.89
C GLY A 13 -5.43 -3.36 -9.44
N ALA A 14 -4.92 -3.72 -8.27
CA ALA A 14 -4.92 -5.11 -7.81
C ALA A 14 -6.30 -5.65 -7.39
N ASN A 15 -7.21 -4.78 -6.91
CA ASN A 15 -8.45 -5.20 -6.23
C ASN A 15 -9.68 -4.43 -6.74
N VAL A 16 -9.78 -4.20 -8.04
CA VAL A 16 -10.82 -3.31 -8.54
C VAL A 16 -12.20 -3.98 -8.51
N GLY A 17 -13.17 -3.28 -7.91
CA GLY A 17 -14.53 -3.80 -7.72
C GLY A 17 -14.67 -4.84 -6.60
N VAL A 18 -13.68 -4.99 -5.71
CA VAL A 18 -13.77 -5.90 -4.57
C VAL A 18 -14.77 -5.37 -3.54
N ASP A 19 -15.73 -6.22 -3.18
CA ASP A 19 -16.62 -6.00 -2.04
C ASP A 19 -15.92 -6.43 -0.74
N ALA A 20 -15.82 -5.50 0.23
CA ALA A 20 -15.06 -5.70 1.46
C ALA A 20 -15.69 -6.74 2.39
N ASP A 21 -17.01 -6.84 2.44
CA ASP A 21 -17.73 -7.82 3.25
C ASP A 21 -17.52 -9.23 2.68
N HIS A 22 -17.70 -9.37 1.37
CA HIS A 22 -17.55 -10.66 0.69
C HIS A 22 -16.12 -11.17 0.78
N ILE A 23 -15.11 -10.34 0.48
CA ILE A 23 -13.73 -10.82 0.43
C ILE A 23 -13.21 -11.28 1.80
N LEU A 24 -13.58 -10.57 2.88
CA LEU A 24 -13.19 -10.95 4.24
C LEU A 24 -13.99 -12.14 4.79
N ALA A 25 -15.06 -12.56 4.11
CA ALA A 25 -15.75 -13.81 4.42
C ALA A 25 -15.06 -15.05 3.81
N VAL A 26 -14.17 -14.86 2.82
CA VAL A 26 -13.52 -15.95 2.08
C VAL A 26 -11.99 -15.93 2.11
N ALA A 27 -11.38 -14.85 2.59
CA ALA A 27 -9.95 -14.68 2.71
C ALA A 27 -9.58 -14.20 4.12
N ASP A 28 -8.39 -14.60 4.58
CA ASP A 28 -7.87 -14.21 5.90
C ASP A 28 -7.50 -12.71 5.98
N GLY A 29 -7.43 -12.03 4.83
CA GLY A 29 -7.16 -10.60 4.75
C GLY A 29 -6.90 -10.12 3.33
N VAL A 30 -6.52 -8.85 3.24
CA VAL A 30 -6.35 -8.12 1.98
C VAL A 30 -5.04 -7.37 1.92
N VAL A 31 -4.52 -7.23 0.70
CA VAL A 31 -3.33 -6.43 0.40
C VAL A 31 -3.78 -5.19 -0.33
N LEU A 32 -3.58 -4.02 0.27
CA LEU A 32 -4.23 -2.80 -0.17
C LEU A 32 -3.19 -1.79 -0.68
N PRO A 33 -3.35 -1.26 -1.91
CA PRO A 33 -2.40 -0.30 -2.48
C PRO A 33 -2.50 1.04 -1.75
N CYS A 34 -1.60 1.29 -0.80
CA CYS A 34 -1.62 2.47 0.07
C CYS A 34 -0.67 3.59 -0.39
N THR A 35 -0.06 3.43 -1.57
CA THR A 35 0.78 4.44 -2.24
C THR A 35 -0.06 5.66 -2.67
N GLY A 36 0.55 6.85 -2.66
CA GLY A 36 -0.08 8.08 -3.13
C GLY A 36 -0.40 9.04 -1.99
N SER A 37 -1.42 9.89 -2.20
CA SER A 37 -1.88 10.87 -1.21
C SER A 37 -2.62 10.21 -0.04
N ASP A 38 -2.77 10.95 1.06
CA ASP A 38 -3.54 10.52 2.22
C ASP A 38 -5.00 10.19 1.82
N ALA A 39 -5.62 11.03 0.99
CA ALA A 39 -6.96 10.78 0.46
C ALA A 39 -7.07 9.49 -0.36
N ALA A 40 -6.05 9.13 -1.15
CA ALA A 40 -6.02 7.87 -1.87
C ALA A 40 -5.95 6.67 -0.90
N ARG A 41 -5.15 6.81 0.17
CA ARG A 41 -5.01 5.80 1.20
C ARG A 41 -6.28 5.62 2.03
N GLU A 42 -6.95 6.72 2.40
CA GLU A 42 -8.25 6.70 3.06
C GLU A 42 -9.31 6.01 2.21
N ALA A 43 -9.36 6.31 0.91
CA ALA A 43 -10.31 5.69 -0.01
C ALA A 43 -10.12 4.17 -0.12
N VAL A 44 -8.87 3.70 0.01
CA VAL A 44 -8.53 2.27 -0.09
C VAL A 44 -8.73 1.53 1.24
N LEU A 45 -8.34 2.11 2.38
CA LEU A 45 -8.44 1.47 3.70
C LEU A 45 -9.83 1.63 4.34
N GLY A 46 -10.50 2.75 4.09
CA GLY A 46 -11.79 3.10 4.69
C GLY A 46 -12.85 1.99 4.59
N PRO A 47 -13.05 1.35 3.42
CA PRO A 47 -14.01 0.24 3.28
C PRO A 47 -13.73 -0.98 4.17
N PHE A 48 -12.48 -1.14 4.66
CA PHE A 48 -12.04 -2.26 5.50
C PHE A 48 -11.91 -1.90 6.99
N ALA A 49 -12.14 -0.63 7.35
CA ALA A 49 -12.01 -0.16 8.72
C ALA A 49 -13.00 -0.87 9.66
N GLY A 50 -12.51 -1.30 10.83
CA GLY A 50 -13.33 -1.99 11.85
C GLY A 50 -13.74 -3.42 11.52
N ARG A 51 -13.36 -3.95 10.35
CA ARG A 51 -13.63 -5.34 9.96
C ARG A 51 -12.57 -6.30 10.52
N GLY A 52 -12.88 -7.59 10.57
CA GLY A 52 -11.91 -8.64 10.91
C GLY A 52 -10.96 -8.95 9.74
N GLY A 53 -9.93 -9.75 10.01
CA GLY A 53 -8.93 -10.15 9.01
C GLY A 53 -7.78 -9.14 8.85
N VAL A 54 -6.72 -9.58 8.18
CA VAL A 54 -5.50 -8.80 7.94
C VAL A 54 -5.75 -7.69 6.92
N ARG A 55 -5.18 -6.51 7.17
CA ARG A 55 -5.12 -5.37 6.24
C ARG A 55 -3.67 -4.98 6.05
N ALA A 56 -3.04 -5.60 5.05
CA ALA A 56 -1.66 -5.31 4.69
C ALA A 56 -1.58 -4.06 3.80
N ALA A 57 -1.05 -2.97 4.35
CA ALA A 57 -0.77 -1.75 3.60
C ALA A 57 0.46 -1.95 2.71
N ASN A 58 0.25 -1.93 1.39
CA ASN A 58 1.30 -2.11 0.40
C ASN A 58 1.78 -0.76 -0.15
N PHE A 59 3.08 -0.49 -0.01
CA PHE A 59 3.72 0.75 -0.47
C PHE A 59 4.78 0.48 -1.52
N GLY A 60 4.74 1.23 -2.62
CA GLY A 60 5.82 1.24 -3.60
C GLY A 60 7.04 2.00 -3.07
N ILE A 61 8.20 1.35 -3.07
CA ILE A 61 9.44 1.92 -2.52
C ILE A 61 10.51 2.25 -3.56
N VAL A 62 10.30 1.86 -4.81
CA VAL A 62 11.27 2.11 -5.88
C VAL A 62 11.00 3.48 -6.50
N THR A 63 11.87 4.46 -6.25
CA THR A 63 11.67 5.85 -6.74
C THR A 63 11.53 5.89 -8.27
N GLY A 64 12.32 5.10 -9.00
CA GLY A 64 12.27 4.99 -10.46
C GLY A 64 10.96 4.40 -11.02
N MET A 65 10.13 3.79 -10.17
CA MET A 65 8.80 3.27 -10.51
C MET A 65 7.67 4.12 -9.91
N GLY A 66 7.98 5.34 -9.44
CA GLY A 66 7.01 6.22 -8.79
C GLY A 66 6.74 5.90 -7.31
N GLY A 67 7.57 5.06 -6.69
CA GLY A 67 7.56 4.83 -5.25
C GLY A 67 8.03 6.05 -4.46
N SER A 68 7.71 6.09 -3.16
CA SER A 68 8.05 7.22 -2.28
C SER A 68 8.72 6.74 -0.98
N PRO A 69 9.94 6.17 -1.06
CA PRO A 69 10.61 5.60 0.11
C PRO A 69 10.91 6.65 1.20
N ARG A 70 11.11 7.92 0.81
CA ARG A 70 11.40 9.03 1.75
C ARG A 70 10.21 9.38 2.65
N THR A 71 8.99 9.02 2.27
CA THR A 71 7.78 9.31 3.06
C THR A 71 7.22 8.08 3.76
N LEU A 72 7.86 6.91 3.59
CA LEU A 72 7.36 5.61 4.04
C LEU A 72 6.96 5.59 5.51
N GLU A 73 7.74 6.20 6.39
CA GLU A 73 7.44 6.27 7.83
C GLU A 73 6.09 6.98 8.10
N ARG A 74 5.91 8.19 7.56
CA ARG A 74 4.65 8.94 7.69
C ARG A 74 3.49 8.19 7.06
N ASP A 75 3.72 7.65 5.86
CA ASP A 75 2.73 6.93 5.08
C ASP A 75 2.24 5.67 5.81
N ALA A 76 3.17 4.89 6.37
CA ALA A 76 2.88 3.69 7.15
C ALA A 76 2.17 4.02 8.46
N ALA A 77 2.60 5.07 9.18
CA ALA A 77 1.90 5.54 10.38
C ALA A 77 0.47 5.98 10.07
N HIS A 78 0.24 6.67 8.95
CA HIS A 78 -1.10 7.03 8.51
C HIS A 78 -1.93 5.79 8.17
N ALA A 79 -1.38 4.81 7.45
CA ALA A 79 -2.08 3.55 7.19
C ALA A 79 -2.47 2.83 8.49
N ALA A 80 -1.55 2.75 9.46
CA ALA A 80 -1.81 2.15 10.75
C ALA A 80 -2.94 2.88 11.49
N SER A 81 -2.96 4.22 11.46
CA SER A 81 -4.06 5.01 12.05
C SER A 81 -5.43 4.76 11.40
N LEU A 82 -5.45 4.27 10.15
CA LEU A 82 -6.65 3.87 9.41
C LEU A 82 -6.99 2.38 9.60
N GLY A 83 -6.24 1.64 10.41
CA GLY A 83 -6.50 0.25 10.76
C GLY A 83 -5.71 -0.79 9.97
N ALA A 84 -4.67 -0.40 9.22
CA ALA A 84 -3.72 -1.38 8.67
C ALA A 84 -2.88 -1.99 9.80
N ASP A 85 -2.75 -3.31 9.80
CA ASP A 85 -2.03 -4.10 10.83
C ASP A 85 -0.78 -4.80 10.27
N GLU A 86 -0.61 -4.82 8.95
CA GLU A 86 0.60 -5.29 8.28
C GLU A 86 1.14 -4.26 7.29
N LEU A 87 2.45 -4.32 7.05
CA LEU A 87 3.16 -3.50 6.07
C LEU A 87 3.81 -4.39 4.99
N ARG A 88 3.62 -4.05 3.71
CA ARG A 88 4.27 -4.71 2.56
C ARG A 88 4.99 -3.71 1.68
N LEU A 89 6.21 -4.05 1.30
CA LEU A 89 7.09 -3.19 0.51
C LEU A 89 7.16 -3.70 -0.93
N TYR A 90 6.66 -2.90 -1.86
CA TYR A 90 6.54 -3.32 -3.24
C TYR A 90 7.72 -2.89 -4.10
N HIS A 91 8.21 -3.94 -4.75
CA HIS A 91 9.40 -4.13 -5.56
C HIS A 91 10.76 -3.91 -4.88
N ALA A 92 10.90 -4.30 -3.60
CA ALA A 92 12.19 -4.24 -2.89
C ALA A 92 13.37 -4.86 -3.64
N GLY A 93 13.17 -5.96 -4.38
CA GLY A 93 14.22 -6.58 -5.21
C GLY A 93 14.67 -5.77 -6.42
N LEU A 94 13.94 -4.71 -6.80
CA LEU A 94 14.28 -3.77 -7.86
C LEU A 94 14.74 -2.41 -7.31
N ALA A 95 14.73 -2.23 -5.98
CA ALA A 95 15.09 -0.98 -5.35
C ALA A 95 16.58 -0.72 -5.49
N SER A 96 16.93 0.55 -5.71
CA SER A 96 18.33 0.98 -5.68
C SER A 96 18.90 0.90 -4.25
N GLY A 97 20.22 0.85 -4.11
CA GLY A 97 20.87 0.94 -2.79
C GLY A 97 20.36 2.11 -1.94
N PRO A 98 20.33 3.35 -2.47
CA PRO A 98 19.77 4.50 -1.76
C PRO A 98 18.30 4.36 -1.36
N ASP A 99 17.46 3.75 -2.20
CA ASP A 99 16.06 3.48 -1.84
C ASP A 99 15.99 2.50 -0.66
N LEU A 100 16.77 1.41 -0.70
CA LEU A 100 16.82 0.42 0.38
C LEU A 100 17.36 1.00 1.69
N GLU A 101 18.39 1.84 1.66
CA GLU A 101 18.90 2.54 2.84
C GLU A 101 17.84 3.47 3.45
N THR A 102 17.14 4.22 2.61
CA THR A 102 16.05 5.10 3.04
C THR A 102 14.92 4.31 3.70
N VAL A 103 14.51 3.19 3.08
CA VAL A 103 13.49 2.29 3.59
C VAL A 103 13.93 1.68 4.91
N ALA A 104 15.16 1.15 5.00
CA ALA A 104 15.68 0.56 6.23
C ALA A 104 15.70 1.58 7.38
N ALA A 105 16.09 2.83 7.11
CA ALA A 105 16.05 3.90 8.08
C ALA A 105 14.62 4.27 8.51
N ALA A 106 13.65 4.25 7.58
CA ALA A 106 12.24 4.48 7.91
C ALA A 106 11.67 3.33 8.76
N LEU A 107 11.94 2.07 8.39
CA LEU A 107 11.48 0.90 9.12
C LEU A 107 12.05 0.82 10.53
N SER A 108 13.31 1.23 10.76
CA SER A 108 13.89 1.20 12.11
C SER A 108 13.23 2.17 13.10
N ARG A 109 12.39 3.10 12.61
CA ARG A 109 11.58 4.02 13.42
C ARG A 109 10.12 3.57 13.55
N LEU A 110 9.70 2.56 12.79
CA LEU A 110 8.41 1.90 12.92
C LEU A 110 8.63 0.68 13.83
N GLY A 111 8.06 0.71 15.04
CA GLY A 111 8.20 -0.35 16.06
C GLY A 111 7.25 -1.51 15.83
#